data_AF-A0A385SNE2-F1
#
_entry.id   AF-A0A385SNE2-F1
#
_cell.length_a   1.000
_cell.length_b   1.000
_cell.length_c   1.000
_cell.angle_alpha   90.00
_cell.angle_beta   90.00
_cell.angle_gamma   90.00
#
_symmetry.space_group_name_H-M   'P 1'
#
loop_
_entity.id
_entity.type
_entity.pdbx_description
1 polymer ?
#
loop_
_entity_poly.entity_id
_entity_poly.type
_entity_poly.pdbx_seq_one_letter_code
_entity_poly.pdbx_strand_id
1 'polypeptide(L)'
;MTSTATTDMQALQDNYLDRLTREINKRSDKLIEIFLIGYFLFGVVIAALYDTWFIAIAVGGILLAIYFLSKKLFPDGNVNQFVASAVVGVYMGQFIYQTHGLFEMHFFAFIGATLLITYQNWKVQIPLAIVIVLHHALFGYLQYKSFLQNTDARVYFTQLNYMDLQTFIIHCFLAVIILTICCLWAIDMKKRTSENAKNIIAIEEMSSNFSKNLEFANMLAHGVYDQTTEVDSNDPFAAVLVELQSKLKRA
;
A
#
# COMPACT_ATOMS: atom_id res chain seq x y z
N MET A 1 -33.01 -23.29 1.72
CA MET A 1 -31.74 -23.66 1.08
C MET A 1 -30.97 -22.46 0.50
N THR A 2 -31.52 -21.24 0.50
CA THR A 2 -30.89 -20.02 0.00
C THR A 2 -29.85 -19.38 0.93
N SER A 3 -29.97 -19.58 2.26
CA SER A 3 -29.08 -18.98 3.27
C SER A 3 -27.64 -19.53 3.23
N THR A 4 -27.47 -20.83 2.99
CA THR A 4 -26.16 -21.51 2.99
C THR A 4 -25.30 -21.16 1.79
N ALA A 5 -25.87 -21.09 0.58
CA ALA A 5 -25.13 -20.74 -0.64
C ALA A 5 -24.58 -19.31 -0.63
N THR A 6 -25.32 -18.36 -0.05
CA THR A 6 -24.85 -16.97 0.12
C THR A 6 -23.71 -16.85 1.12
N THR A 7 -23.70 -17.69 2.16
CA THR A 7 -22.63 -17.71 3.17
C THR A 7 -21.34 -18.31 2.61
N ASP A 8 -21.43 -19.36 1.79
CA ASP A 8 -20.26 -19.99 1.17
C ASP A 8 -19.60 -19.08 0.12
N MET A 9 -20.39 -18.38 -0.69
CA MET A 9 -19.87 -17.41 -1.67
C MET A 9 -19.16 -16.23 -0.99
N GLN A 10 -19.72 -15.74 0.11
CA GLN A 10 -19.11 -14.64 0.86
C GLN A 10 -17.80 -15.07 1.52
N ALA A 11 -17.74 -16.29 2.07
CA ALA A 11 -16.51 -16.85 2.64
C ALA A 11 -15.42 -17.07 1.57
N LEU A 12 -15.78 -17.51 0.36
CA LEU A 12 -14.86 -17.63 -0.77
C LEU A 12 -14.29 -16.28 -1.18
N GLN A 13 -15.15 -15.26 -1.29
CA GLN A 13 -14.74 -13.91 -1.66
C GLN A 13 -13.78 -13.31 -0.61
N ASP A 14 -14.09 -13.46 0.68
CA ASP A 14 -13.25 -12.94 1.77
C ASP A 14 -11.87 -13.63 1.80
N ASN A 15 -11.83 -14.94 1.55
CA ASN A 15 -10.59 -15.69 1.46
C ASN A 15 -9.73 -15.26 0.25
N TYR A 16 -10.36 -15.02 -0.90
CA TYR A 16 -9.67 -14.50 -2.08
C TYR A 16 -9.11 -13.08 -1.84
N LEU A 17 -9.90 -12.19 -1.22
CA LEU A 17 -9.46 -10.84 -0.86
C LEU A 17 -8.30 -10.84 0.13
N ASP A 18 -8.29 -11.74 1.12
CA ASP A 18 -7.15 -11.89 2.04
C ASP A 18 -5.88 -12.31 1.28
N ARG A 19 -5.97 -13.32 0.41
CA ARG A 19 -4.84 -13.76 -0.42
C ARG A 19 -4.30 -12.64 -1.31
N LEU A 20 -5.20 -11.90 -1.97
CA LEU A 20 -4.82 -10.77 -2.82
C LEU A 20 -4.14 -9.66 -2.01
N THR A 21 -4.67 -9.34 -0.83
CA THR A 21 -4.07 -8.34 0.07
C THR A 21 -2.68 -8.75 0.52
N ARG A 22 -2.49 -10.03 0.90
CA ARG A 22 -1.16 -10.56 1.27
C ARG A 22 -0.16 -10.47 0.11
N GLU A 23 -0.61 -10.75 -1.11
CA GLU A 23 0.26 -10.66 -2.31
C GLU A 23 0.65 -9.20 -2.60
N ILE A 24 -0.29 -8.27 -2.50
CA ILE A 24 -0.02 -6.83 -2.62
C ILE A 24 0.97 -6.36 -1.56
N ASN A 25 0.79 -6.79 -0.31
CA ASN A 25 1.69 -6.45 0.79
C ASN A 25 3.10 -7.00 0.56
N LYS A 26 3.24 -8.26 0.11
CA LYS A 26 4.55 -8.86 -0.21
C LYS A 26 5.27 -8.13 -1.34
N ARG A 27 4.55 -7.74 -2.40
CA ARG A 27 5.12 -6.96 -3.50
C ARG A 27 5.55 -5.58 -3.04
N SER A 28 4.70 -4.93 -2.24
CA SER A 28 5.01 -3.63 -1.64
C SER A 28 6.23 -3.71 -0.74
N ASP A 29 6.32 -4.71 0.14
CA ASP A 29 7.47 -4.91 1.02
C ASP A 29 8.79 -5.01 0.22
N LYS A 30 8.80 -5.76 -0.89
CA LYS A 30 10.01 -5.86 -1.74
C LYS A 30 10.39 -4.50 -2.34
N LEU A 31 9.40 -3.72 -2.77
CA LEU A 31 9.65 -2.37 -3.28
C LEU A 31 10.20 -1.46 -2.18
N ILE A 32 9.57 -1.46 -1.00
CA ILE A 32 10.04 -0.71 0.18
C ILE A 32 11.47 -1.10 0.53
N GLU A 33 11.80 -2.39 0.57
CA GLU A 33 13.15 -2.88 0.86
C GLU A 33 14.19 -2.30 -0.08
N ILE A 34 13.91 -2.31 -1.39
CA ILE A 34 14.80 -1.73 -2.41
C ILE A 34 15.00 -0.23 -2.12
N PHE A 35 13.92 0.51 -1.84
CA PHE A 35 14.01 1.94 -1.54
C PHE A 35 14.71 2.23 -0.21
N LEU A 36 14.49 1.43 0.84
CA LEU A 36 15.15 1.62 2.13
C LEU A 36 16.66 1.34 2.04
N ILE A 37 17.05 0.29 1.31
CA ILE A 37 18.47 0.03 1.02
C ILE A 37 19.03 1.19 0.19
N GLY A 38 18.29 1.65 -0.82
CA GLY A 38 18.65 2.83 -1.61
C GLY A 38 18.83 4.09 -0.76
N TYR A 39 17.95 4.33 0.21
CA TYR A 39 18.01 5.45 1.14
C TYR A 39 19.23 5.37 2.06
N PHE A 40 19.54 4.17 2.56
CA PHE A 40 20.78 3.95 3.31
C PHE A 40 22.02 4.28 2.47
N LEU A 41 22.11 3.72 1.26
CA LEU A 41 23.22 3.97 0.34
C LEU A 41 23.32 5.45 -0.04
N PHE A 42 22.19 6.11 -0.26
CA PHE A 42 22.14 7.54 -0.51
C PHE A 42 22.68 8.35 0.67
N GLY A 43 22.31 7.99 1.90
CA GLY A 43 22.88 8.59 3.12
C GLY A 43 24.39 8.39 3.24
N VAL A 44 24.91 7.22 2.83
CA VAL A 44 26.36 6.96 2.75
C VAL A 44 27.04 7.84 1.70
N VAL A 45 26.43 8.02 0.53
CA VAL A 45 26.94 8.93 -0.52
C VAL A 45 26.97 10.37 -0.01
N ILE A 46 25.90 10.85 0.64
CA ILE A 46 25.89 12.18 1.26
C ILE A 46 27.00 12.30 2.32
N ALA A 47 27.22 11.27 3.14
CA ALA A 47 28.28 11.32 4.15
C ALA A 47 29.68 11.52 3.56
N ALA A 48 29.96 10.99 2.37
CA ALA A 48 31.22 11.25 1.68
C ALA A 48 31.38 12.71 1.24
N LEU A 49 30.27 13.43 0.99
CA LEU A 49 30.27 14.82 0.56
C LEU A 49 30.25 15.82 1.73
N TYR A 50 29.65 15.44 2.86
CA TYR A 50 29.38 16.34 4.00
C TYR A 50 30.06 15.92 5.31
N ASP A 51 30.90 14.88 5.28
CA ASP A 51 31.59 14.31 6.46
C ASP A 51 30.65 13.91 7.61
N THR A 52 29.54 13.25 7.28
CA THR A 52 28.50 12.82 8.23
C THR A 52 28.43 11.29 8.40
N TRP A 53 29.59 10.62 8.32
CA TRP A 53 29.70 9.15 8.36
C TRP A 53 29.03 8.50 9.56
N PHE A 54 29.20 9.09 10.74
CA PHE A 54 28.56 8.58 11.96
C PHE A 54 27.03 8.53 11.80
N ILE A 55 26.43 9.59 11.25
CA ILE A 55 24.98 9.66 11.04
C ILE A 55 24.53 8.65 9.99
N ALA A 56 25.24 8.57 8.85
CA ALA A 56 24.91 7.62 7.79
C ALA A 56 24.91 6.17 8.29
N ILE A 57 25.99 5.75 8.96
CA ILE A 57 26.17 4.36 9.37
C ILE A 57 25.36 4.02 10.61
N ALA A 58 25.40 4.86 11.65
CA ALA A 58 24.71 4.57 12.90
C ALA A 58 23.19 4.74 12.74
N VAL A 59 22.72 5.92 12.35
CA VAL A 59 21.27 6.18 12.23
C VAL A 59 20.69 5.38 11.08
N GLY A 60 21.28 5.46 9.88
CA GLY A 60 20.80 4.72 8.71
C GLY A 60 20.85 3.21 8.92
N GLY A 61 21.93 2.69 9.51
CA GLY A 61 22.07 1.27 9.81
C GLY A 61 21.02 0.78 10.82
N ILE A 62 20.78 1.55 11.88
CA ILE A 62 19.72 1.25 12.86
C ILE A 62 18.34 1.27 12.21
N LEU A 63 18.05 2.24 11.34
CA LEU A 63 16.78 2.33 10.64
C LEU A 63 16.51 1.10 9.76
N LEU A 64 17.51 0.66 8.99
CA LEU A 64 17.42 -0.59 8.23
C LEU A 64 17.21 -1.80 9.14
N ALA A 65 17.99 -1.89 10.22
CA ALA A 65 17.91 -3.00 11.16
C ALA A 65 16.52 -3.08 11.80
N ILE A 66 15.96 -1.95 12.23
CA ILE A 66 14.61 -1.87 12.82
C ILE A 66 13.55 -2.35 11.82
N TYR A 67 13.63 -1.95 10.55
CA TYR A 67 12.69 -2.42 9.54
C TYR A 67 12.78 -3.94 9.34
N PHE A 68 13.97 -4.48 9.06
CA PHE A 68 14.14 -5.92 8.82
C PHE A 68 13.83 -6.75 10.06
N LEU A 69 14.16 -6.25 11.26
CA LEU A 69 13.80 -6.90 12.51
C LEU A 69 12.29 -6.91 12.73
N SER A 70 11.59 -5.81 12.43
CA SER A 70 10.12 -5.76 12.53
C SER A 70 9.46 -6.79 11.60
N LYS A 71 9.98 -6.96 10.39
CA LYS A 71 9.50 -7.96 9.42
C LYS A 71 9.75 -9.39 9.90
N LYS A 72 10.90 -9.64 10.54
CA LYS A 72 11.24 -10.96 11.09
C LYS A 72 10.41 -11.31 12.34
N LEU A 73 10.16 -10.35 13.22
CA LEU A 73 9.43 -10.58 14.47
C LEU A 73 7.91 -10.59 14.29
N PHE A 74 7.39 -9.85 13.31
CA PHE A 74 5.97 -9.72 13.03
C PHE A 74 5.64 -10.05 11.57
N PRO A 75 5.87 -11.31 11.12
CA PRO A 75 5.65 -11.71 9.72
C PRO A 75 4.16 -11.71 9.33
N ASP A 76 3.28 -11.94 10.31
CA ASP A 76 1.84 -12.02 10.12
C ASP A 76 1.19 -10.72 10.62
N GLY A 77 1.20 -9.68 9.77
CA GLY A 77 0.53 -8.42 10.08
C GLY A 77 1.05 -7.24 9.27
N ASN A 78 0.63 -6.05 9.69
CA ASN A 78 0.98 -4.78 9.03
C ASN A 78 2.02 -3.97 9.85
N VAL A 79 2.58 -4.54 10.91
CA VAL A 79 3.51 -3.85 11.82
C VAL A 79 4.73 -3.33 11.06
N ASN A 80 5.31 -4.17 10.20
CA ASN A 80 6.43 -3.79 9.35
C ASN A 80 6.10 -2.62 8.40
N GLN A 81 4.84 -2.47 7.98
CA GLN A 81 4.39 -1.35 7.13
C GLN A 81 4.41 -0.03 7.90
N PHE A 82 3.92 -0.03 9.14
CA PHE A 82 3.96 1.14 10.02
C PHE A 82 5.39 1.50 10.41
N VAL A 83 6.24 0.50 10.64
CA VAL A 83 7.67 0.69 10.88
C VAL A 83 8.35 1.28 9.64
N ALA A 84 8.10 0.74 8.45
CA ALA A 84 8.61 1.30 7.19
C ALA A 84 8.21 2.77 7.03
N SER A 85 6.95 3.09 7.32
CA SER A 85 6.42 4.46 7.27
C SER A 85 7.17 5.44 8.17
N ALA A 86 7.42 5.04 9.43
CA ALA A 86 8.24 5.85 10.32
C ALA A 86 9.67 5.96 9.81
N VAL A 87 10.27 4.84 9.37
CA VAL A 87 11.65 4.77 8.89
C VAL A 87 11.89 5.68 7.68
N VAL A 88 11.00 5.69 6.68
CA VAL A 88 11.15 6.61 5.52
C VAL A 88 11.09 8.08 5.95
N GLY A 89 10.26 8.41 6.96
CA GLY A 89 10.20 9.75 7.53
C GLY A 89 11.47 10.14 8.29
N VAL A 90 12.06 9.21 9.05
CA VAL A 90 13.33 9.48 9.77
C VAL A 90 14.49 9.60 8.78
N TYR A 91 14.50 8.82 7.69
CA TYR A 91 15.47 9.00 6.61
C TYR A 91 15.43 10.40 5.98
N MET A 92 14.23 10.96 5.74
CA MET A 92 14.10 12.35 5.31
C MET A 92 14.80 13.30 6.31
N GLY A 93 14.52 13.17 7.60
CA GLY A 93 15.18 13.98 8.64
C GLY A 93 16.69 13.77 8.69
N GLN A 94 17.15 12.54 8.48
CA GLN A 94 18.58 12.21 8.38
C GLN A 94 19.21 12.95 7.20
N PHE A 95 18.61 12.91 6.00
CA PHE A 95 19.17 13.58 4.83
C PHE A 95 19.20 15.10 4.98
N ILE A 96 18.15 15.69 5.56
CA ILE A 96 18.12 17.12 5.91
C ILE A 96 19.28 17.45 6.84
N TYR A 97 19.50 16.66 7.89
CA TYR A 97 20.61 16.87 8.81
C TYR A 97 21.98 16.73 8.12
N GLN A 98 22.19 15.64 7.39
CA GLN A 98 23.47 15.32 6.74
C GLN A 98 23.89 16.37 5.71
N THR A 99 22.93 17.05 5.10
CA THR A 99 23.16 18.10 4.09
C THR A 99 23.09 19.51 4.68
N HIS A 100 23.14 19.64 6.00
CA HIS A 100 23.08 20.90 6.74
C HIS A 100 21.83 21.74 6.40
N GLY A 101 20.68 21.08 6.23
CA GLY A 101 19.38 21.74 6.07
C GLY A 101 19.00 22.01 4.62
N LEU A 102 19.61 21.30 3.66
CA LEU A 102 19.30 21.48 2.24
C LEU A 102 17.81 21.27 1.98
N PHE A 103 17.17 22.26 1.35
CA PHE A 103 15.71 22.31 1.19
C PHE A 103 15.18 21.10 0.43
N GLU A 104 15.88 20.67 -0.61
CA GLU A 104 15.53 19.57 -1.49
C GLU A 104 15.35 18.25 -0.74
N MET A 105 16.04 18.06 0.39
CA MET A 105 15.94 16.83 1.18
C MET A 105 14.55 16.65 1.83
N HIS A 106 13.76 17.72 1.96
CA HIS A 106 12.36 17.63 2.39
C HIS A 106 11.48 16.90 1.37
N PHE A 107 11.86 16.87 0.09
CA PHE A 107 11.10 16.16 -0.94
C PHE A 107 11.04 14.64 -0.71
N PHE A 108 11.92 14.09 0.13
CA PHE A 108 11.82 12.70 0.58
C PHE A 108 10.54 12.40 1.37
N ALA A 109 9.89 13.41 1.97
CA ALA A 109 8.52 13.26 2.50
C ALA A 109 7.53 12.85 1.40
N PHE A 110 7.63 13.46 0.22
CA PHE A 110 6.74 13.25 -0.92
C PHE A 110 7.03 11.90 -1.58
N ILE A 111 8.31 11.56 -1.75
CA ILE A 111 8.74 10.24 -2.25
C ILE A 111 8.25 9.15 -1.30
N GLY A 112 8.49 9.31 0.01
CA GLY A 112 8.03 8.38 1.03
C GLY A 112 6.51 8.22 1.04
N ALA A 113 5.77 9.32 1.05
CA ALA A 113 4.29 9.29 1.03
C ALA A 113 3.75 8.55 -0.20
N THR A 114 4.33 8.83 -1.38
CA THR A 114 3.95 8.18 -2.64
C THR A 114 4.25 6.68 -2.62
N LEU A 115 5.43 6.32 -2.13
CA LEU A 115 5.87 4.93 -2.02
C LEU A 115 4.93 4.12 -1.10
N LEU A 116 4.47 4.70 0.01
CA LEU A 116 3.56 4.02 0.93
C LEU A 116 2.14 3.77 0.37
N ILE A 117 1.76 4.40 -0.74
CA ILE A 117 0.48 4.13 -1.43
C ILE A 117 0.41 2.68 -1.90
N THR A 118 1.55 2.03 -2.20
CA THR A 118 1.55 0.67 -2.75
C THR A 118 0.94 -0.36 -1.81
N TYR A 119 1.00 -0.12 -0.50
CA TYR A 119 0.31 -0.95 0.50
C TYR A 119 -1.22 -0.87 0.43
N GLN A 120 -1.77 0.10 -0.30
CA GLN A 120 -3.21 0.37 -0.39
C GLN A 120 -3.86 0.50 1.00
N ASN A 121 -3.09 0.98 1.97
CA ASN A 121 -3.52 1.10 3.36
C ASN A 121 -3.23 2.51 3.84
N TRP A 122 -4.25 3.37 3.83
CA TRP A 122 -4.12 4.77 4.21
C TRP A 122 -3.56 4.98 5.62
N LYS A 123 -3.79 4.02 6.54
CA LYS A 123 -3.28 4.10 7.91
C LYS A 123 -1.75 4.11 7.94
N VAL A 124 -1.10 3.53 6.94
CA VAL A 124 0.36 3.53 6.82
C VAL A 124 0.90 4.96 6.59
N GLN A 125 0.09 5.93 6.17
CA GLN A 125 0.53 7.33 6.10
C GLN A 125 0.66 8.00 7.48
N ILE A 126 0.01 7.45 8.52
CA ILE A 126 -0.05 8.09 9.85
C ILE A 126 1.33 8.20 10.51
N PRO A 127 2.16 7.13 10.61
CA PRO A 127 3.48 7.27 11.22
C PRO A 127 4.38 8.26 10.47
N LEU A 128 4.36 8.24 9.14
CA LEU A 128 5.07 9.22 8.31
C LEU A 128 4.61 10.65 8.61
N ALA A 129 3.30 10.90 8.63
CA ALA A 129 2.75 12.21 8.94
C ALA A 129 3.17 12.70 10.33
N ILE A 130 3.17 11.82 11.34
CA ILE A 130 3.63 12.13 12.69
C ILE A 130 5.11 12.52 12.66
N VAL A 131 5.97 11.74 12.00
CA VAL A 131 7.40 12.04 11.91
C VAL A 131 7.64 13.35 11.18
N ILE A 132 6.93 13.62 10.08
CA ILE A 132 7.01 14.89 9.35
C ILE A 132 6.64 16.05 10.26
N VAL A 133 5.47 16.00 10.92
CA VAL A 133 5.00 17.08 11.80
C VAL A 133 5.97 17.31 12.94
N LEU A 134 6.41 16.25 13.63
CA LEU A 134 7.36 16.36 14.72
C LEU A 134 8.70 16.94 14.23
N HIS A 135 9.22 16.47 13.10
CA HIS A 135 10.46 16.99 12.54
C HIS A 135 10.35 18.48 12.21
N HIS A 136 9.33 18.87 11.45
CA HIS A 136 9.18 20.26 10.99
C HIS A 136 8.88 21.22 12.14
N ALA A 137 7.96 20.85 13.02
CA ALA A 137 7.59 21.70 14.16
C ALA A 137 8.75 21.79 15.17
N LEU A 138 9.37 20.67 15.54
CA LEU A 138 10.42 20.66 16.55
C LEU A 138 11.72 21.26 16.03
N PHE A 139 12.23 20.80 14.89
CA PHE A 139 13.53 21.26 14.39
C PHE A 139 13.44 22.67 13.82
N GLY A 140 12.31 23.05 13.20
CA GLY A 140 12.07 24.44 12.80
C GLY A 140 12.01 25.38 14.01
N TYR A 141 11.32 25.00 15.09
CA TYR A 141 11.28 25.78 16.33
C TYR A 141 12.66 25.85 17.01
N LEU A 142 13.37 24.73 17.11
CA LEU A 142 14.70 24.69 17.71
C LEU A 142 15.68 25.56 16.94
N GLN A 143 15.70 25.50 15.60
CA GLN A 143 16.56 26.36 14.78
C GLN A 143 16.22 27.84 14.96
N TYR A 144 14.94 28.20 14.98
CA TYR A 144 14.50 29.58 15.24
C TYR A 144 14.91 30.08 16.64
N LYS A 145 14.76 29.24 17.67
CA LYS A 145 15.20 29.58 19.03
C LYS A 145 16.71 29.76 19.11
N SER A 146 17.48 28.88 18.47
CA SER A 146 18.94 28.96 18.42
C SER A 146 19.42 30.25 17.76
N PHE A 147 18.73 30.67 16.69
CA PHE A 147 18.95 31.98 16.08
C PHE A 147 18.68 33.14 17.05
N LEU A 148 17.52 33.17 17.72
CA LEU A 148 17.19 34.24 18.70
C LEU A 148 18.19 34.32 19.86
N GLN A 149 18.74 33.19 20.29
CA GLN A 149 19.68 33.11 21.40
C GLN A 149 21.14 33.32 20.97
N ASN A 150 21.40 33.53 19.68
CA ASN A 150 22.75 33.59 19.09
C ASN A 150 23.61 32.37 19.50
N THR A 151 22.98 31.20 19.60
CA THR A 151 23.66 29.94 19.94
C THR A 151 23.89 29.12 18.68
N ASP A 152 25.11 28.63 18.47
CA ASP A 152 25.45 27.69 17.41
C ASP A 152 25.03 26.25 17.79
N ALA A 153 23.74 26.08 18.08
CA ALA A 153 23.18 24.75 18.16
C ALA A 153 23.03 24.26 16.71
N ARG A 154 23.85 23.27 16.34
CA ARG A 154 23.89 22.60 15.02
C ARG A 154 22.58 21.88 14.69
N VAL A 155 21.49 22.64 14.61
CA VAL A 155 20.13 22.22 14.31
C VAL A 155 19.84 22.63 12.88
N TYR A 156 19.83 21.64 12.01
CA TYR A 156 19.63 21.84 10.58
C TYR A 156 18.20 21.47 10.19
N PHE A 157 17.33 22.48 10.07
CA PHE A 157 16.03 22.34 9.41
C PHE A 157 16.05 23.04 8.04
N THR A 158 16.73 24.17 7.92
CA THR A 158 17.00 24.87 6.66
C THR A 158 18.46 25.36 6.61
N GLN A 159 19.00 25.62 5.41
CA GLN A 159 20.28 26.30 5.22
C GLN A 159 20.27 27.79 5.61
N LEU A 160 19.09 28.38 5.78
CA LEU A 160 18.94 29.73 6.31
C LEU A 160 19.12 29.72 7.84
N ASN A 161 19.36 30.90 8.43
CA ASN A 161 19.43 31.02 9.90
C ASN A 161 18.11 30.61 10.59
N TYR A 162 16.99 30.90 9.93
CA TYR A 162 15.65 30.47 10.31
C TYR A 162 14.76 30.47 9.08
N MET A 163 13.63 29.76 9.14
CA MET A 163 12.56 29.84 8.16
C MET A 163 11.50 30.84 8.66
N ASP A 164 11.12 31.81 7.84
CA ASP A 164 10.06 32.75 8.20
C ASP A 164 8.70 32.05 8.33
N LEU A 165 7.80 32.64 9.12
CA LEU A 165 6.51 32.03 9.43
C LEU A 165 5.64 31.82 8.18
N GLN A 166 5.69 32.73 7.20
CA GLN A 166 4.89 32.64 5.99
C GLN A 166 5.34 31.45 5.15
N THR A 167 6.65 31.31 4.90
CA THR A 167 7.22 30.17 4.19
C THR A 167 6.95 28.86 4.92
N PHE A 168 7.08 28.84 6.26
CA PHE A 168 6.79 27.66 7.06
C PHE A 168 5.33 27.20 6.96
N ILE A 169 4.37 28.14 6.99
CA ILE A 169 2.94 27.83 6.83
C ILE A 169 2.68 27.26 5.44
N ILE A 170 3.23 27.88 4.38
CA ILE A 170 3.07 27.39 3.00
C ILE A 170 3.66 25.98 2.87
N HIS A 171 4.86 25.76 3.40
CA HIS A 171 5.53 24.47 3.38
C HIS A 171 4.73 23.37 4.09
N CYS A 172 4.22 23.66 5.30
CA CYS A 172 3.35 22.74 6.03
C CYS A 172 2.04 22.46 5.28
N PHE A 173 1.45 23.49 4.66
CA PHE A 173 0.23 23.32 3.87
C PHE A 173 0.43 22.38 2.67
N LEU A 174 1.55 22.52 1.96
CA LEU A 174 1.92 21.61 0.86
C LEU A 174 2.10 20.17 1.36
N ALA A 175 2.75 19.98 2.52
CA ALA A 175 2.89 18.67 3.14
C ALA A 175 1.53 18.03 3.50
N VAL A 176 0.57 18.82 4.00
CA VAL A 176 -0.79 18.34 4.30
C VAL A 176 -1.53 17.93 3.02
N ILE A 177 -1.43 18.73 1.94
CA ILE A 177 -2.05 18.40 0.66
C ILE A 177 -1.55 17.06 0.14
N ILE A 178 -0.23 16.86 0.07
CA ILE A 178 0.32 15.63 -0.50
C ILE A 178 -0.04 14.40 0.34
N LEU A 179 0.02 14.50 1.67
CA LEU A 179 -0.36 13.39 2.56
C LEU A 179 -1.84 13.04 2.40
N THR A 180 -2.69 14.05 2.20
CA THR A 180 -4.12 13.86 1.95
C THR A 180 -4.36 13.19 0.60
N ILE A 181 -3.70 13.63 -0.47
CA ILE A 181 -3.79 13.00 -1.80
C ILE A 181 -3.35 11.54 -1.72
N CYS A 182 -2.20 11.24 -1.08
CA CYS A 182 -1.70 9.88 -0.94
C CYS A 182 -2.65 8.99 -0.11
N CYS A 183 -3.26 9.55 0.93
CA CYS A 183 -4.28 8.87 1.74
C CYS A 183 -5.51 8.53 0.88
N LEU A 184 -6.05 9.49 0.14
CA LEU A 184 -7.20 9.30 -0.75
C LEU A 184 -6.91 8.28 -1.85
N TRP A 185 -5.71 8.32 -2.46
CA TRP A 185 -5.29 7.35 -3.46
C TRP A 185 -5.16 5.94 -2.90
N ALA A 186 -4.61 5.79 -1.70
CA ALA A 186 -4.54 4.47 -1.04
C ALA A 186 -5.94 3.90 -0.77
N ILE A 187 -6.91 4.73 -0.40
CA ILE A 187 -8.32 4.34 -0.23
C ILE A 187 -8.94 3.92 -1.57
N ASP A 188 -8.77 4.75 -2.60
CA ASP A 188 -9.33 4.49 -3.94
C ASP A 188 -8.76 3.21 -4.54
N MET A 189 -7.43 3.01 -4.46
CA MET A 189 -6.78 1.78 -4.93
C MET A 189 -7.30 0.55 -4.20
N LYS A 190 -7.44 0.60 -2.86
CA LYS A 190 -7.99 -0.51 -2.09
C LYS A 190 -9.41 -0.86 -2.51
N LYS A 191 -10.25 0.15 -2.73
CA LYS A 191 -11.62 -0.01 -3.18
C LYS A 191 -11.66 -0.68 -4.57
N ARG A 192 -10.89 -0.16 -5.53
CA ARG A 192 -10.79 -0.72 -6.89
C ARG A 192 -10.27 -2.15 -6.88
N THR A 193 -9.27 -2.45 -6.07
CA THR A 193 -8.74 -3.81 -5.92
C THR A 193 -9.83 -4.77 -5.40
N SER A 194 -10.65 -4.35 -4.44
CA SER A 194 -11.77 -5.17 -3.95
C SER A 194 -12.87 -5.35 -5.01
N GLU A 195 -13.24 -4.30 -5.73
CA GLU A 195 -14.25 -4.38 -6.81
C GLU A 195 -13.77 -5.26 -7.96
N ASN A 196 -12.53 -5.11 -8.39
CA ASN A 196 -11.92 -5.96 -9.43
C ASN A 196 -11.87 -7.43 -9.01
N ALA A 197 -11.56 -7.71 -7.75
CA ALA A 197 -11.58 -9.08 -7.23
C ALA A 197 -12.97 -9.71 -7.31
N LYS A 198 -14.02 -8.97 -6.96
CA LYS A 198 -15.41 -9.45 -7.09
C LYS A 198 -15.78 -9.73 -8.55
N ASN A 199 -15.39 -8.83 -9.46
CA ASN A 199 -15.65 -9.01 -10.89
C ASN A 199 -14.93 -10.25 -11.45
N ILE A 200 -13.70 -10.53 -11.02
CA ILE A 200 -12.96 -11.73 -11.43
C ILE A 200 -13.66 -13.00 -10.97
N ILE A 201 -14.08 -13.07 -9.70
CA ILE A 201 -14.82 -14.23 -9.17
C ILE A 201 -16.13 -14.44 -9.95
N ALA A 202 -16.87 -13.36 -10.21
CA ALA A 202 -18.10 -13.44 -11.00
C ALA A 202 -17.85 -13.93 -12.44
N ILE A 203 -16.75 -13.53 -13.07
CA ILE A 203 -16.34 -14.01 -14.40
C ILE A 203 -15.95 -15.49 -14.35
N GLU A 204 -15.22 -15.93 -13.33
CA GLU A 204 -14.84 -17.34 -13.15
C GLU A 204 -16.08 -18.23 -12.97
N GLU A 205 -17.05 -17.79 -12.17
CA GLU A 205 -18.33 -18.47 -11.97
C GLU A 205 -19.13 -18.54 -13.28
N MET A 206 -19.25 -17.41 -14.00
CA MET A 206 -19.91 -17.37 -15.30
C MET A 206 -19.24 -18.30 -16.32
N SER A 207 -17.91 -18.35 -16.35
CA SER A 207 -17.13 -19.24 -17.23
C SER A 207 -17.32 -20.71 -16.87
N SER A 208 -17.41 -21.02 -15.58
CA SER A 208 -17.69 -22.38 -15.08
C SER A 208 -19.09 -22.84 -15.49
N ASN A 209 -20.10 -21.99 -15.28
CA ASN A 209 -21.48 -22.27 -15.67
C ASN A 209 -21.61 -22.42 -17.20
N PHE A 210 -20.97 -21.54 -17.97
CA PHE A 210 -20.93 -21.67 -19.43
C PHE A 210 -20.31 -23.00 -19.89
N SER A 211 -19.24 -23.47 -19.25
CA SER A 211 -18.60 -24.75 -19.56
C SER A 211 -19.53 -25.93 -19.30
N LYS A 212 -20.24 -25.92 -18.16
CA LYS A 212 -21.26 -26.95 -17.83
C LYS A 212 -22.41 -26.95 -18.83
N ASN A 213 -22.87 -25.77 -19.25
CA ASN A 213 -23.93 -25.64 -20.24
C ASN A 213 -23.48 -26.15 -21.62
N LEU A 214 -22.24 -25.89 -22.02
CA LEU A 214 -21.69 -26.40 -23.26
C LEU A 214 -21.59 -27.93 -23.24
N GLU A 215 -21.14 -28.51 -22.14
CA GLU A 215 -21.10 -29.97 -21.95
C GLU A 215 -22.51 -30.56 -22.03
N PHE A 216 -23.47 -29.96 -21.34
CA PHE A 216 -24.86 -30.39 -21.36
C PHE A 216 -25.47 -30.30 -22.77
N ALA A 217 -25.26 -29.18 -23.47
CA ALA A 217 -25.69 -29.03 -24.86
C ALA A 217 -25.07 -30.09 -25.78
N ASN A 218 -23.78 -30.40 -25.59
CA ASN A 218 -23.09 -31.44 -26.35
C ASN A 218 -23.67 -32.84 -26.09
N MET A 219 -24.04 -33.15 -24.84
CA MET A 219 -24.73 -34.41 -24.50
C MET A 219 -26.09 -34.53 -25.20
N LEU A 220 -26.89 -33.46 -25.18
CA LEU A 220 -28.19 -33.43 -25.88
C LEU A 220 -28.02 -33.64 -27.38
N ALA A 221 -26.99 -33.04 -27.99
CA ALA A 221 -26.68 -33.22 -29.41
C ALA A 221 -26.31 -34.68 -29.77
N HIS A 222 -25.75 -35.43 -28.83
CA HIS A 222 -25.35 -36.84 -29.01
C HIS A 222 -26.42 -37.85 -28.55
N GLY A 223 -27.65 -37.41 -28.27
CA GLY A 223 -28.75 -38.32 -27.91
C GLY A 223 -28.77 -38.74 -26.44
N VAL A 224 -27.95 -38.14 -25.58
CA VAL A 224 -27.88 -38.48 -24.15
C VAL A 224 -28.84 -37.61 -23.37
N TYR A 225 -30.02 -38.15 -23.05
CA TYR A 225 -31.09 -37.37 -22.42
C TYR A 225 -31.30 -37.66 -20.93
N ASP A 226 -30.84 -38.80 -20.39
CA ASP A 226 -31.23 -39.22 -19.03
C ASP A 226 -30.39 -38.69 -17.89
N GLN A 227 -29.30 -37.98 -18.17
CA GLN A 227 -28.51 -37.32 -17.13
C GLN A 227 -29.15 -35.99 -16.72
N THR A 228 -29.31 -35.80 -15.41
CA THR A 228 -29.66 -34.53 -14.79
C THR A 228 -28.37 -33.83 -14.37
N THR A 229 -27.98 -32.78 -15.10
CA THR A 229 -26.92 -31.88 -14.62
C THR A 229 -27.51 -31.02 -13.50
N GLU A 230 -26.77 -30.79 -12.41
CA GLU A 230 -27.12 -29.76 -11.43
C GLU A 230 -27.02 -28.40 -12.13
N VAL A 231 -28.16 -27.96 -12.64
CA VAL A 231 -28.32 -26.70 -13.35
C VAL A 231 -28.68 -25.63 -12.34
N ASP A 232 -27.86 -24.57 -12.27
CA ASP A 232 -28.21 -23.38 -11.50
C ASP A 232 -29.48 -22.76 -12.09
N SER A 233 -30.54 -22.71 -11.29
CA SER A 233 -31.83 -22.11 -11.67
C SER A 233 -31.74 -20.63 -12.03
N ASN A 234 -30.66 -19.94 -11.64
CA ASN A 234 -30.41 -18.55 -12.00
C ASN A 234 -29.67 -18.37 -13.33
N ASP A 235 -29.26 -19.46 -14.00
CA ASP A 235 -28.62 -19.42 -15.32
C ASP A 235 -29.67 -19.55 -16.45
N PRO A 236 -29.92 -18.48 -17.23
CA PRO A 236 -30.92 -18.52 -18.31
C PRO A 236 -30.59 -19.54 -19.40
N PHE A 237 -29.31 -19.79 -19.69
CA PHE A 237 -28.91 -20.75 -20.72
C PHE A 237 -29.25 -22.17 -20.28
N ALA A 238 -28.99 -22.46 -19.01
CA ALA A 238 -29.21 -23.77 -18.45
C ALA A 238 -30.72 -24.09 -18.38
N ALA A 239 -31.56 -23.10 -18.04
CA ALA A 239 -33.02 -23.24 -18.10
C ALA A 239 -33.52 -23.61 -19.51
N VAL A 240 -32.99 -22.96 -20.55
CA VAL A 240 -33.33 -23.26 -21.95
C VAL A 240 -32.89 -24.69 -22.33
N LEU A 241 -31.71 -25.13 -21.92
CA LEU A 241 -31.22 -26.49 -22.21
C LEU A 241 -32.04 -27.57 -21.51
N VAL A 242 -32.51 -27.33 -20.28
CA VAL A 242 -33.41 -28.25 -19.57
C VAL A 242 -34.76 -28.34 -20.28
N GLU A 243 -35.31 -27.21 -20.75
CA GLU A 243 -36.53 -27.23 -21.57
C GLU A 243 -36.33 -28.03 -22.86
N LEU A 244 -35.21 -27.81 -23.57
CA LEU A 244 -34.84 -28.54 -24.78
C LEU A 244 -34.75 -30.05 -24.52
N GLN A 245 -34.04 -30.47 -23.46
CA GLN A 245 -33.95 -31.87 -23.04
C GLN A 245 -35.33 -32.48 -22.84
N SER A 246 -36.23 -31.77 -22.16
CA SER A 246 -37.60 -32.27 -21.88
C SER A 246 -38.41 -32.51 -23.16
N LYS A 247 -38.22 -31.68 -24.19
CA LYS A 247 -38.86 -31.84 -25.50
C LYS A 247 -38.26 -33.02 -26.27
N LEU A 248 -36.92 -33.15 -26.24
CA LEU A 248 -36.21 -34.25 -26.90
C LEU A 248 -36.57 -35.62 -26.31
N LYS A 249 -36.80 -35.72 -24.99
CA LYS A 249 -37.29 -36.97 -24.35
C LYS A 249 -38.69 -37.41 -24.79
N ARG A 250 -39.50 -36.48 -25.30
CA ARG A 250 -40.90 -36.72 -25.67
C ARG A 250 -41.09 -36.96 -27.17
N ALA A 251 -40.05 -36.74 -27.97
CA ALA A 251 -40.02 -36.96 -29.42
C ALA A 251 -39.61 -38.41 -29.72
#